data_AF-A0A1W6LE46-F1
#
_entry.id   AF-A0A1W6LE46-F1
#
_cell.length_a   1.000
_cell.length_b   1.000
_cell.length_c   1.000
_cell.angle_alpha   90.00
_cell.angle_beta   90.00
_cell.angle_gamma   90.00
#
_symmetry.space_group_name_H-M   'P 1'
#
loop_
_entity.id
_entity.type
_entity.pdbx_description
1 polymer ?
#
loop_
_entity_poly.entity_id
_entity_poly.type
_entity_poly.pdbx_seq_one_letter_code
_entity_poly.pdbx_strand_id
1 'polypeptide(L)'
;MDLHTRPRRCHLVLVAAAALAGIRPASAADTELQQRAAFYSQYAALAADVYITGGRVDKLVPMALASPWLRRQIKESQDAGAAERYEALAVTARQAQRDERADEMPAFATRAGTPAAPARPSSSASEPAPLMSLATPGTYEAPRNPEDCNREDAPIALVPLKTRSGWERIPELHRETSARGWSMFVPDLAMDVWRRARAPEGGRAVIEYAIVYRGTDGAGGWFSNMRGLFANTPMVWDQYRQARDVTSDTLLLIDKLHALTDNIFGRTADGTGTKLLITTVGHSLGAGIARYIYLRDKRVTRVVGFNPSPIDGSSQILVDDRDQVDVGRATIDGDARAPGAAMFMLYEHGEVLNVVSGGCPTGPVWGDGGGPHMHCESVNLSHGNWVRQHGMRQLACKLQIAAWGIAPAPATTAARAP
;
A
#
# COMPACT_ATOMS: atom_id res chain seq x y z
N MET A 1 39.74 23.01 -56.85
CA MET A 1 39.48 24.43 -56.58
C MET A 1 37.99 24.63 -56.43
N ASP A 2 37.42 24.91 -55.25
CA ASP A 2 38.05 24.91 -53.92
C ASP A 2 37.05 24.52 -52.81
N LEU A 3 37.59 24.08 -51.67
CA LEU A 3 36.80 23.85 -50.46
C LEU A 3 36.57 25.16 -49.71
N HIS A 4 35.33 25.43 -49.27
CA HIS A 4 35.11 26.31 -48.13
C HIS A 4 34.05 25.77 -47.16
N THR A 5 34.57 25.22 -46.06
CA THR A 5 33.83 24.92 -44.84
C THR A 5 33.38 26.19 -44.13
N ARG A 6 32.23 26.15 -43.44
CA ARG A 6 31.84 27.17 -42.44
C ARG A 6 31.73 26.52 -41.04
N PRO A 7 32.14 27.22 -39.96
CA PRO A 7 32.35 26.59 -38.66
C PRO A 7 31.08 26.52 -37.78
N ARG A 8 31.05 25.52 -36.88
CA ARG A 8 30.04 25.37 -35.82
C ARG A 8 30.20 26.48 -34.77
N ARG A 9 29.16 27.31 -34.53
CA ARG A 9 29.15 28.36 -33.48
C ARG A 9 27.79 28.51 -32.75
N CYS A 10 27.18 27.40 -32.32
CA CYS A 10 25.92 27.44 -31.55
C CYS A 10 25.97 26.79 -30.15
N HIS A 11 26.91 25.87 -29.87
CA HIS A 11 26.91 25.15 -28.58
C HIS A 11 27.49 25.92 -27.39
N LEU A 12 28.28 26.97 -27.60
CA LEU A 12 29.05 27.61 -26.51
C LEU A 12 28.18 28.43 -25.54
N VAL A 13 27.07 29.00 -26.01
CA VAL A 13 26.22 29.94 -25.24
C VAL A 13 25.39 29.20 -24.17
N LEU A 14 24.88 28.02 -24.49
CA LEU A 14 24.06 27.21 -23.56
C LEU A 14 24.85 26.73 -22.33
N VAL A 15 26.13 26.39 -22.50
CA VAL A 15 26.99 25.93 -21.39
C VAL A 15 27.27 27.06 -20.38
N ALA A 16 27.48 28.29 -20.87
CA ALA A 16 27.73 29.45 -20.01
C ALA A 16 26.51 29.81 -19.13
N ALA A 17 25.29 29.68 -19.66
CA ALA A 17 24.07 29.94 -18.91
C ALA A 17 23.86 28.95 -17.75
N ALA A 18 24.13 27.66 -17.97
CA ALA A 18 24.03 26.64 -16.93
C ALA A 18 25.04 26.86 -15.78
N ALA A 19 26.27 27.30 -16.12
CA ALA A 19 27.30 27.61 -15.14
C ALA A 19 26.92 28.79 -14.24
N LEU A 20 26.32 29.85 -14.79
CA LEU A 20 25.86 31.02 -14.02
C LEU A 20 24.66 30.71 -13.11
N ALA A 21 23.86 29.70 -13.43
CA ALA A 21 22.75 29.23 -12.60
C ALA A 21 23.20 28.25 -11.48
N GLY A 22 24.48 27.90 -11.39
CA GLY A 22 24.99 26.93 -10.42
C GLY A 22 24.48 25.50 -10.63
N ILE A 23 23.90 25.20 -11.80
CA ILE A 23 23.29 23.90 -12.10
C ILE A 23 24.42 22.88 -12.35
N ARG A 24 24.83 22.21 -11.29
CA ARG A 24 25.76 21.09 -11.33
C ARG A 24 25.07 19.92 -12.07
N PRO A 25 25.70 19.30 -13.09
CA PRO A 25 25.11 18.12 -13.72
C PRO A 25 24.99 17.01 -12.68
N ALA A 26 23.84 16.34 -12.65
CA ALA A 26 23.59 15.21 -11.75
C ALA A 26 24.63 14.11 -11.98
N SER A 27 25.17 13.54 -10.91
CA SER A 27 26.08 12.41 -10.99
C SER A 27 25.32 11.12 -11.33
N ALA A 28 26.06 10.07 -11.69
CA ALA A 28 25.48 8.75 -11.86
C ALA A 28 24.83 8.23 -10.57
N ALA A 29 25.40 8.55 -9.40
CA ALA A 29 24.83 8.19 -8.10
C ALA A 29 23.54 8.95 -7.78
N ASP A 30 23.45 10.24 -8.12
CA ASP A 30 22.20 11.02 -7.99
C ASP A 30 21.11 10.42 -8.89
N THR A 31 21.50 9.97 -10.09
CA THR A 31 20.61 9.34 -11.07
C THR A 31 20.09 7.98 -10.58
N GLU A 32 20.95 7.13 -10.02
CA GLU A 32 20.56 5.84 -9.41
C GLU A 32 19.62 6.06 -8.22
N LEU A 33 19.96 6.98 -7.33
CA LEU A 33 19.13 7.33 -6.17
C LEU A 33 17.77 7.89 -6.61
N GLN A 34 17.73 8.74 -7.62
CA GLN A 34 16.47 9.27 -8.17
C GLN A 34 15.60 8.16 -8.78
N GLN A 35 16.18 7.22 -9.51
CA GLN A 35 15.44 6.08 -10.08
C GLN A 35 14.87 5.16 -8.99
N ARG A 36 15.70 4.79 -8.00
CA ARG A 36 15.28 4.02 -6.80
C ARG A 36 14.15 4.75 -6.07
N ALA A 37 14.33 6.05 -5.82
CA ALA A 37 13.35 6.87 -5.15
C ALA A 37 12.03 6.99 -5.95
N ALA A 38 12.09 7.14 -7.28
CA ALA A 38 10.91 7.21 -8.14
C ALA A 38 10.09 5.91 -8.14
N PHE A 39 10.73 4.74 -8.06
CA PHE A 39 10.02 3.47 -7.87
C PHE A 39 9.39 3.38 -6.47
N TYR A 40 10.14 3.70 -5.41
CA TYR A 40 9.68 3.44 -4.04
C TYR A 40 8.76 4.52 -3.45
N SER A 41 8.91 5.81 -3.78
CA SER A 41 8.20 6.90 -3.06
C SER A 41 6.68 6.78 -3.15
N GLN A 42 6.18 6.30 -4.29
CA GLN A 42 4.74 6.05 -4.50
C GLN A 42 4.16 5.01 -3.54
N TYR A 43 4.92 3.99 -3.16
CA TYR A 43 4.49 2.94 -2.23
C TYR A 43 4.83 3.31 -0.78
N ALA A 44 5.94 4.03 -0.56
CA ALA A 44 6.33 4.57 0.73
C ALA A 44 5.29 5.57 1.27
N ALA A 45 4.70 6.38 0.38
CA ALA A 45 3.59 7.26 0.69
C ALA A 45 2.34 6.49 1.18
N LEU A 46 1.99 5.35 0.56
CA LEU A 46 0.91 4.48 1.03
C LEU A 46 1.23 3.91 2.42
N ALA A 47 2.45 3.39 2.58
CA ALA A 47 2.95 2.84 3.84
C ALA A 47 3.03 3.88 4.98
N ALA A 48 3.04 5.17 4.67
CA ALA A 48 2.94 6.26 5.65
C ALA A 48 1.49 6.68 5.95
N ASP A 49 0.58 6.68 4.97
CA ASP A 49 -0.82 7.12 5.16
C ASP A 49 -1.61 6.21 6.12
N VAL A 50 -1.37 4.89 6.07
CA VAL A 50 -2.05 3.89 6.93
C VAL A 50 -1.75 4.08 8.43
N TYR A 51 -0.70 4.82 8.79
CA TYR A 51 -0.41 5.20 10.18
C TYR A 51 -1.28 6.36 10.69
N ILE A 52 -1.85 7.18 9.79
CA ILE A 52 -2.67 8.35 10.13
C ILE A 52 -4.08 7.92 10.55
N THR A 53 -4.57 6.81 10.03
CA THR A 53 -6.01 6.54 9.96
C THR A 53 -6.45 5.43 10.88
N GLY A 54 -7.30 5.80 11.84
CA GLY A 54 -8.13 4.86 12.60
C GLY A 54 -9.61 4.98 12.19
N GLY A 55 -10.32 3.86 12.12
CA GLY A 55 -11.76 3.83 11.82
C GLY A 55 -12.28 2.51 11.24
N ARG A 56 -12.90 1.66 12.07
CA ARG A 56 -13.64 0.45 11.65
C ARG A 56 -14.75 0.72 10.63
N VAL A 57 -14.83 -0.11 9.59
CA VAL A 57 -16.03 -0.30 8.75
C VAL A 57 -16.17 -1.78 8.36
N ASP A 58 -17.41 -2.30 8.42
CA ASP A 58 -17.75 -3.69 8.06
C ASP A 58 -19.07 -3.77 7.27
N LYS A 59 -19.11 -4.71 6.31
CA LYS A 59 -20.26 -5.40 5.63
C LYS A 59 -20.09 -5.55 4.11
N LEU A 60 -19.82 -6.79 3.70
CA LEU A 60 -19.04 -7.13 2.51
C LEU A 60 -19.74 -6.86 1.15
N VAL A 61 -20.97 -7.33 0.92
CA VAL A 61 -21.66 -7.17 -0.38
C VAL A 61 -22.29 -5.78 -0.60
N PRO A 62 -22.99 -5.17 0.40
CA PRO A 62 -23.65 -3.87 0.20
C PRO A 62 -22.66 -2.76 -0.12
N MET A 63 -21.44 -2.83 0.42
CA MET A 63 -20.40 -1.83 0.22
C MET A 63 -19.83 -1.82 -1.21
N ALA A 64 -19.85 -2.95 -1.93
CA ALA A 64 -19.45 -2.99 -3.35
C ALA A 64 -20.43 -2.20 -4.25
N LEU A 65 -21.74 -2.35 -4.03
CA LEU A 65 -22.79 -1.59 -4.74
C LEU A 65 -22.98 -0.17 -4.18
N ALA A 66 -22.59 0.08 -2.93
CA ALA A 66 -22.51 1.43 -2.38
C ALA A 66 -21.26 2.20 -2.85
N SER A 67 -20.26 1.51 -3.43
CA SER A 67 -18.97 2.10 -3.82
C SER A 67 -19.15 3.39 -4.62
N PRO A 68 -18.64 4.53 -4.14
CA PRO A 68 -18.68 5.79 -4.87
C PRO A 68 -18.00 5.71 -6.25
N TRP A 69 -17.05 4.77 -6.42
CA TRP A 69 -16.36 4.54 -7.69
C TRP A 69 -17.22 3.78 -8.70
N LEU A 70 -17.89 2.69 -8.31
CA LEU A 70 -18.77 1.96 -9.24
C LEU A 70 -19.89 2.88 -9.74
N ARG A 71 -20.50 3.63 -8.83
CA ARG A 71 -21.50 4.68 -9.15
C ARG A 71 -20.96 5.76 -10.09
N ARG A 72 -19.69 6.17 -9.91
CA ARG A 72 -19.02 7.13 -10.79
C ARG A 72 -18.80 6.55 -12.18
N GLN A 73 -18.26 5.34 -12.29
CA GLN A 73 -18.04 4.64 -13.56
C GLN A 73 -19.33 4.43 -14.36
N ILE A 74 -20.45 4.10 -13.70
CA ILE A 74 -21.75 3.96 -14.35
C ILE A 74 -22.30 5.32 -14.81
N LYS A 75 -22.07 6.40 -14.05
CA LYS A 75 -22.45 7.77 -14.46
C LYS A 75 -21.59 8.33 -15.59
N GLU A 76 -20.31 7.95 -15.65
CA GLU A 76 -19.34 8.35 -16.68
C GLU A 76 -19.41 7.44 -17.93
N SER A 77 -20.15 6.33 -17.86
CA SER A 77 -20.37 5.39 -18.95
C SER A 77 -21.19 5.99 -20.09
N GLN A 78 -20.83 5.64 -21.33
CA GLN A 78 -21.64 5.88 -22.52
C GLN A 78 -22.57 4.69 -22.87
N ASP A 79 -22.41 3.54 -22.20
CA ASP A 79 -23.32 2.39 -22.30
C ASP A 79 -24.62 2.69 -21.53
N ALA A 80 -25.69 2.96 -22.27
CA ALA A 80 -27.01 3.28 -21.74
C ALA A 80 -27.64 2.14 -20.91
N GLY A 81 -27.28 0.88 -21.18
CA GLY A 81 -27.79 -0.28 -20.43
C GLY A 81 -27.02 -0.56 -19.14
N ALA A 82 -25.83 0.01 -18.95
CA ALA A 82 -25.04 -0.19 -17.72
C ALA A 82 -25.76 0.32 -16.47
N ALA A 83 -26.53 1.42 -16.59
CA ALA A 83 -27.32 1.97 -15.50
C ALA A 83 -28.50 1.06 -15.10
N GLU A 84 -29.21 0.50 -16.10
CA GLU A 84 -30.32 -0.44 -15.88
C GLU A 84 -29.83 -1.74 -15.23
N ARG A 85 -28.75 -2.32 -15.76
CA ARG A 85 -28.12 -3.54 -15.21
C ARG A 85 -27.67 -3.34 -13.75
N TYR A 86 -27.06 -2.19 -13.44
CA TYR A 86 -26.69 -1.86 -12.06
C TYR A 86 -27.90 -1.69 -11.13
N GLU A 87 -28.96 -0.99 -11.53
CA GLU A 87 -30.09 -0.76 -10.63
C GLU A 87 -30.86 -2.07 -10.34
N ALA A 88 -30.97 -2.97 -11.33
CA ALA A 88 -31.50 -4.32 -11.12
C ALA A 88 -30.68 -5.09 -10.06
N LEU A 89 -29.35 -5.10 -10.19
CA LEU A 89 -28.43 -5.71 -9.20
C LEU A 89 -28.56 -5.05 -7.82
N ALA A 90 -28.71 -3.73 -7.77
CA ALA A 90 -28.92 -2.99 -6.53
C ALA A 90 -30.27 -3.33 -5.88
N VAL A 91 -31.35 -3.58 -6.65
CA VAL A 91 -32.63 -4.07 -6.10
C VAL A 91 -32.43 -5.44 -5.46
N THR A 92 -31.83 -6.40 -6.16
CA THR A 92 -31.59 -7.75 -5.64
C THR A 92 -30.76 -7.74 -4.36
N ALA A 93 -29.66 -6.97 -4.31
CA ALA A 93 -28.83 -6.88 -3.11
C ALA A 93 -29.53 -6.18 -1.93
N ARG A 94 -30.31 -5.12 -2.17
CA ARG A 94 -31.12 -4.46 -1.14
C ARG A 94 -32.23 -5.37 -0.60
N GLN A 95 -32.72 -6.32 -1.40
CA GLN A 95 -33.66 -7.33 -0.94
C GLN A 95 -32.96 -8.40 -0.08
N ALA A 96 -31.86 -8.98 -0.55
CA ALA A 96 -31.08 -9.96 0.22
C ALA A 96 -30.66 -9.41 1.61
N GLN A 97 -30.24 -8.14 1.71
CA GLN A 97 -29.97 -7.48 2.98
C GLN A 97 -31.17 -7.39 3.95
N ARG A 98 -32.39 -7.31 3.43
CA ARG A 98 -33.61 -7.28 4.24
C ARG A 98 -33.95 -8.68 4.75
N ASP A 99 -33.75 -9.67 3.91
CA ASP A 99 -34.01 -11.08 4.22
C ASP A 99 -33.00 -11.60 5.27
N GLU A 100 -31.69 -11.36 5.07
CA GLU A 100 -30.63 -11.60 6.07
C GLU A 100 -30.97 -10.96 7.44
N ARG A 101 -31.43 -9.70 7.43
CA ARG A 101 -31.77 -8.97 8.65
C ARG A 101 -33.07 -9.45 9.29
N ALA A 102 -33.99 -10.01 8.51
CA ALA A 102 -35.21 -10.64 9.03
C ALA A 102 -34.89 -11.93 9.78
N ASP A 103 -33.93 -12.73 9.28
CA ASP A 103 -33.46 -13.96 9.92
C ASP A 103 -32.61 -13.70 11.19
N GLU A 104 -31.87 -12.57 11.25
CA GLU A 104 -31.15 -12.16 12.47
C GLU A 104 -32.10 -11.78 13.64
N MET A 105 -33.30 -11.25 13.35
CA MET A 105 -34.22 -10.72 14.38
C MET A 105 -34.81 -11.76 15.37
N PRO A 106 -35.35 -12.94 14.95
CA PRO A 106 -35.93 -13.91 15.89
C PRO A 106 -34.92 -14.50 16.89
N ALA A 107 -33.62 -14.54 16.53
CA ALA A 107 -32.56 -14.98 17.42
C ALA A 107 -32.29 -14.02 18.60
N PHE A 108 -32.56 -12.72 18.41
CA PHE A 108 -32.48 -11.74 19.50
C PHE A 108 -33.72 -11.83 20.42
N ALA A 109 -34.91 -12.00 19.83
CA ALA A 109 -36.17 -12.09 20.57
C ALA A 109 -36.24 -13.30 21.52
N THR A 110 -35.67 -14.45 21.13
CA THR A 110 -35.64 -15.67 21.96
C THR A 110 -34.60 -15.65 23.08
N ARG A 111 -33.61 -14.74 23.03
CA ARG A 111 -32.56 -14.62 24.07
C ARG A 111 -32.90 -13.62 25.17
N ALA A 112 -33.83 -12.70 24.92
CA ALA A 112 -34.37 -11.77 25.91
C ALA A 112 -35.51 -12.43 26.72
N GLY A 113 -35.15 -13.24 27.71
CA GLY A 113 -36.07 -14.06 28.52
C GLY A 113 -36.99 -13.30 29.48
N THR A 114 -37.65 -12.22 29.05
CA THR A 114 -38.74 -11.56 29.79
C THR A 114 -39.67 -10.81 28.83
N PRO A 115 -41.00 -11.02 28.87
CA PRO A 115 -41.95 -10.25 28.07
C PRO A 115 -42.14 -8.84 28.65
N ALA A 116 -41.16 -7.97 28.43
CA ALA A 116 -41.35 -6.53 28.59
C ALA A 116 -42.44 -6.06 27.61
N ALA A 117 -43.41 -5.29 28.08
CA ALA A 117 -44.50 -4.80 27.24
C ALA A 117 -43.96 -4.01 26.03
N PRO A 118 -44.61 -4.10 24.85
CA PRO A 118 -44.10 -3.48 23.63
C PRO A 118 -44.02 -1.95 23.79
N ALA A 119 -42.81 -1.45 24.01
CA ALA A 119 -42.53 -0.03 23.97
C ALA A 119 -42.94 0.49 22.59
N ARG A 120 -43.76 1.55 22.56
CA ARG A 120 -44.21 2.17 21.31
C ARG A 120 -42.99 2.50 20.45
N PRO A 121 -42.98 2.17 19.14
CA PRO A 121 -41.85 2.50 18.28
C PRO A 121 -41.70 4.03 18.27
N SER A 122 -40.57 4.52 18.78
CA SER A 122 -40.22 5.94 18.65
C SER A 122 -40.08 6.25 17.17
N SER A 123 -40.83 7.23 16.67
CA SER A 123 -40.73 7.69 15.28
C SER A 123 -39.40 8.37 14.97
N SER A 124 -38.55 8.61 15.97
CA SER A 124 -37.13 8.95 15.81
C SER A 124 -36.30 7.70 15.44
N ALA A 125 -36.57 7.13 14.26
CA ALA A 125 -35.57 6.32 13.58
C ALA A 125 -34.46 7.27 13.11
N SER A 126 -33.52 7.58 14.01
CA SER A 126 -32.35 8.39 13.70
C SER A 126 -31.61 7.77 12.52
N GLU A 127 -31.28 8.61 11.54
CA GLU A 127 -30.46 8.17 10.41
C GLU A 127 -29.17 7.50 10.93
N PRO A 128 -28.70 6.41 10.30
CA PRO A 128 -27.44 5.80 10.70
C PRO A 128 -26.36 6.89 10.66
N ALA A 129 -25.73 7.15 11.81
CA ALA A 129 -24.82 8.27 11.98
C ALA A 129 -23.82 8.29 10.81
N PRO A 130 -23.66 9.43 10.12
CA PRO A 130 -22.91 9.48 8.88
C PRO A 130 -21.52 8.90 9.11
N LEU A 131 -21.12 7.97 8.23
CA LEU A 131 -19.79 7.33 8.21
C LEU A 131 -18.75 8.34 8.67
N MET A 132 -18.19 8.13 9.87
CA MET A 132 -17.31 9.12 10.49
C MET A 132 -16.23 9.46 9.47
N SER A 133 -16.14 10.75 9.13
CA SER A 133 -15.37 11.19 7.97
C SER A 133 -13.90 10.89 8.19
N LEU A 134 -13.47 9.72 7.69
CA LEU A 134 -12.06 9.36 7.51
C LEU A 134 -11.37 10.59 6.93
N ALA A 135 -10.40 11.11 7.67
CA ALA A 135 -9.94 12.49 7.52
C ALA A 135 -9.65 12.77 6.04
N THR A 136 -10.41 13.71 5.45
CA THR A 136 -10.30 14.03 4.03
C THR A 136 -8.84 14.38 3.77
N PRO A 137 -8.14 13.71 2.82
CA PRO A 137 -6.73 13.99 2.57
C PRO A 137 -6.53 15.48 2.30
N GLY A 138 -5.93 16.16 3.27
CA GLY A 138 -5.82 17.61 3.28
C GLY A 138 -5.03 18.12 2.09
N THR A 139 -5.22 19.41 1.78
CA THR A 139 -4.39 20.14 0.83
C THR A 139 -3.05 20.47 1.46
N TYR A 140 -2.22 19.43 1.68
CA TYR A 140 -0.90 19.56 2.27
C TYR A 140 0.10 20.10 1.24
N GLU A 141 1.04 20.93 1.70
CA GLU A 141 2.13 21.37 0.85
C GLU A 141 3.12 20.23 0.58
N ALA A 142 3.63 20.19 -0.65
CA ALA A 142 4.72 19.30 -1.02
C ALA A 142 6.02 19.72 -0.30
N PRO A 143 6.80 18.78 0.28
CA PRO A 143 8.06 19.11 0.91
C PRO A 143 9.04 19.69 -0.13
N ARG A 144 9.68 20.79 0.23
CA ARG A 144 10.54 21.59 -0.65
C ARG A 144 12.02 21.27 -0.41
N ASN A 145 12.36 20.76 0.77
CA ASN A 145 13.73 20.46 1.20
C ASN A 145 13.75 19.26 2.21
N PRO A 146 14.91 18.62 2.47
CA PRO A 146 15.03 17.52 3.43
C PRO A 146 14.74 17.89 4.89
N GLU A 147 14.69 19.18 5.22
CA GLU A 147 14.42 19.71 6.56
C GLU A 147 12.92 19.62 6.90
N ASP A 148 12.04 19.87 5.92
CA ASP A 148 10.58 19.73 6.02
C ASP A 148 10.18 18.32 6.51
N CYS A 149 10.92 17.29 6.07
CA CYS A 149 10.69 15.89 6.45
C CYS A 149 11.02 15.57 7.92
N ASN A 150 11.68 16.47 8.66
CA ASN A 150 12.12 16.23 10.04
C ASN A 150 11.15 16.80 11.09
N ARG A 151 10.08 17.48 10.66
CA ARG A 151 9.09 18.13 11.53
C ARG A 151 8.12 17.13 12.15
N GLU A 152 8.32 16.76 13.41
CA GLU A 152 7.41 15.85 14.12
C GLU A 152 5.96 16.36 14.11
N ASP A 153 5.76 17.67 14.22
CA ASP A 153 4.46 18.36 14.29
C ASP A 153 3.67 18.40 12.97
N ALA A 154 4.32 18.27 11.82
CA ALA A 154 3.63 18.34 10.54
C ALA A 154 2.77 17.08 10.30
N PRO A 155 1.59 17.19 9.64
CA PRO A 155 0.79 16.03 9.25
C PRO A 155 1.56 15.14 8.26
N ILE A 156 1.32 13.82 8.35
CA ILE A 156 2.17 12.78 7.74
C ILE A 156 2.06 12.70 6.20
N ALA A 157 1.00 13.24 5.62
CA ALA A 157 0.67 13.17 4.19
C ALA A 157 1.51 14.12 3.30
N LEU A 158 2.83 13.88 3.29
CA LEU A 158 3.86 14.63 2.57
C LEU A 158 3.94 14.29 1.07
N VAL A 159 2.99 13.49 0.55
CA VAL A 159 2.91 13.10 -0.87
C VAL A 159 1.45 13.15 -1.35
N PRO A 160 1.09 13.99 -2.33
CA PRO A 160 -0.26 14.04 -2.89
C PRO A 160 -0.51 12.85 -3.85
N LEU A 161 -0.73 11.67 -3.27
CA LEU A 161 -0.93 10.37 -3.94
C LEU A 161 -1.83 10.44 -5.19
N LYS A 162 -3.00 11.09 -5.05
CA LYS A 162 -4.00 11.18 -6.11
C LYS A 162 -3.53 11.95 -7.36
N THR A 163 -2.55 12.85 -7.25
CA THR A 163 -2.18 13.77 -8.36
C THR A 163 -0.95 13.35 -9.16
N ARG A 164 -0.07 12.49 -8.61
CA ARG A 164 1.16 12.06 -9.32
C ARG A 164 1.29 10.56 -9.58
N SER A 165 0.78 9.70 -8.70
CA SER A 165 0.95 8.24 -8.80
C SER A 165 -0.33 7.47 -9.15
N GLY A 166 -1.45 8.19 -9.30
CA GLY A 166 -2.75 7.66 -9.72
C GLY A 166 -3.52 6.89 -8.63
N TRP A 167 -2.99 6.85 -7.40
CA TRP A 167 -3.58 6.09 -6.30
C TRP A 167 -4.85 6.78 -5.75
N GLU A 168 -5.98 6.09 -5.84
CA GLU A 168 -7.24 6.41 -5.16
C GLU A 168 -7.43 5.39 -4.02
N ARG A 169 -7.59 5.88 -2.79
CA ARG A 169 -7.92 5.03 -1.63
C ARG A 169 -9.31 4.44 -1.80
N ILE A 170 -9.54 3.27 -1.20
CA ILE A 170 -10.82 2.59 -1.17
C ILE A 170 -11.26 2.44 0.31
N PRO A 171 -11.89 3.47 0.90
CA PRO A 171 -12.36 3.44 2.28
C PRO A 171 -13.23 2.22 2.62
N GLU A 172 -14.03 1.74 1.65
CA GLU A 172 -14.88 0.56 1.82
C GLU A 172 -14.10 -0.77 1.96
N LEU A 173 -12.80 -0.77 1.66
CA LEU A 173 -11.91 -1.92 1.83
C LEU A 173 -10.89 -1.73 2.98
N HIS A 174 -10.92 -0.61 3.70
CA HIS A 174 -10.14 -0.43 4.92
C HIS A 174 -10.62 -1.39 6.03
N ARG A 175 -9.70 -1.95 6.81
CA ARG A 175 -10.00 -2.92 7.89
C ARG A 175 -9.14 -2.68 9.12
N GLU A 176 -9.76 -2.80 10.28
CA GLU A 176 -9.08 -2.80 11.59
C GLU A 176 -9.57 -3.98 12.42
N THR A 177 -8.72 -5.00 12.64
CA THR A 177 -9.01 -6.01 13.66
C THR A 177 -8.37 -5.57 14.98
N SER A 178 -9.23 -5.11 15.89
CA SER A 178 -8.81 -4.77 17.25
C SER A 178 -8.32 -6.01 17.98
N ALA A 179 -7.18 -5.90 18.66
CA ALA A 179 -6.58 -6.97 19.43
C ALA A 179 -7.58 -7.56 20.44
N ARG A 180 -7.61 -8.90 20.57
CA ARG A 180 -8.47 -9.57 21.56
C ARG A 180 -8.05 -9.11 22.95
N GLY A 181 -9.00 -8.69 23.80
CA GLY A 181 -8.77 -7.90 25.02
C GLY A 181 -7.91 -8.49 26.16
N TRP A 182 -7.21 -9.61 25.92
CA TRP A 182 -6.18 -10.18 26.79
C TRP A 182 -4.76 -10.12 26.17
N SER A 183 -4.62 -9.64 24.93
CA SER A 183 -3.36 -9.59 24.17
C SER A 183 -2.64 -8.24 24.30
N MET A 184 -2.07 -7.99 25.48
CA MET A 184 -1.39 -6.74 25.89
C MET A 184 -0.27 -6.22 24.97
N PHE A 185 0.21 -7.03 24.01
CA PHE A 185 1.36 -6.73 23.13
C PHE A 185 1.05 -6.82 21.64
N VAL A 186 -0.21 -7.02 21.26
CA VAL A 186 -0.66 -7.05 19.86
C VAL A 186 -1.25 -5.67 19.54
N PRO A 187 -0.61 -4.83 18.71
CA PRO A 187 -1.28 -3.66 18.17
C PRO A 187 -2.40 -4.10 17.22
N ASP A 188 -3.45 -3.30 17.12
CA ASP A 188 -4.55 -3.51 16.20
C ASP A 188 -4.01 -3.62 14.76
N LEU A 189 -4.42 -4.66 14.03
CA LEU A 189 -4.05 -4.82 12.63
C LEU A 189 -4.88 -3.87 11.78
N ALA A 190 -4.29 -2.72 11.44
CA ALA A 190 -4.84 -1.80 10.45
C ALA A 190 -4.31 -2.17 9.05
N MET A 191 -5.24 -2.30 8.10
CA MET A 191 -4.99 -2.61 6.70
C MET A 191 -5.75 -1.63 5.81
N ASP A 192 -5.03 -0.95 4.93
CA ASP A 192 -5.58 -0.08 3.91
C ASP A 192 -5.60 -0.71 2.53
N VAL A 193 -6.50 -0.22 1.67
CA VAL A 193 -6.53 -0.62 0.27
C VAL A 193 -6.65 0.60 -0.64
N TRP A 194 -5.83 0.60 -1.67
CA TRP A 194 -5.76 1.63 -2.71
C TRP A 194 -5.84 0.96 -4.08
N ARG A 195 -6.27 1.69 -5.10
CA ARG A 195 -6.19 1.27 -6.51
C ARG A 195 -5.60 2.37 -7.39
N ARG A 196 -5.10 1.97 -8.56
CA ARG A 196 -4.87 2.86 -9.70
C ARG A 196 -5.15 2.13 -11.01
N ALA A 197 -5.52 2.89 -12.03
CA ALA A 197 -5.43 2.40 -13.39
C ALA A 197 -3.96 2.28 -13.82
N ARG A 198 -3.66 1.27 -14.62
CA ARG A 198 -2.40 1.08 -15.35
C ARG A 198 -2.64 1.32 -16.84
N ALA A 199 -1.57 1.31 -17.64
CA ALA A 199 -1.73 1.23 -19.10
C ALA A 199 -2.47 -0.08 -19.47
N PRO A 200 -3.39 -0.07 -20.45
CA PRO A 200 -4.09 -1.27 -20.88
C PRO A 200 -3.14 -2.27 -21.56
N GLU A 201 -3.42 -3.55 -21.41
CA GLU A 201 -2.55 -4.66 -21.84
C GLU A 201 -3.36 -5.66 -22.65
N GLY A 202 -2.97 -5.91 -23.91
CA GLY A 202 -3.74 -6.79 -24.81
C GLY A 202 -5.19 -6.34 -25.04
N GLY A 203 -5.47 -5.03 -24.95
CA GLY A 203 -6.82 -4.46 -25.01
C GLY A 203 -7.60 -4.52 -23.70
N ARG A 204 -7.10 -5.21 -22.67
CA ARG A 204 -7.74 -5.34 -21.37
C ARG A 204 -7.50 -4.11 -20.51
N ALA A 205 -8.49 -3.70 -19.73
CA ALA A 205 -8.28 -2.75 -18.63
C ALA A 205 -7.36 -3.40 -17.58
N VAL A 206 -6.37 -2.66 -17.08
CA VAL A 206 -5.44 -3.16 -16.05
C VAL A 206 -5.56 -2.27 -14.81
N ILE A 207 -5.89 -2.86 -13.67
CA ILE A 207 -6.02 -2.15 -12.39
C ILE A 207 -5.01 -2.74 -11.40
N GLU A 208 -4.15 -1.89 -10.84
CA GLU A 208 -3.25 -2.26 -9.75
C GLU A 208 -3.89 -1.86 -8.42
N TYR A 209 -4.03 -2.81 -7.51
CA TYR A 209 -4.39 -2.59 -6.10
C TYR A 209 -3.13 -2.62 -5.24
N ALA A 210 -3.09 -1.76 -4.22
CA ALA A 210 -2.12 -1.85 -3.15
C ALA A 210 -2.84 -2.16 -1.83
N ILE A 211 -2.52 -3.29 -1.21
CA ILE A 211 -3.00 -3.68 0.13
C ILE A 211 -1.88 -3.39 1.11
N VAL A 212 -2.13 -2.47 2.05
CA VAL A 212 -1.11 -1.79 2.85
C VAL A 212 -1.28 -2.16 4.32
N TYR A 213 -0.29 -2.84 4.91
CA TYR A 213 -0.32 -3.23 6.31
C TYR A 213 0.46 -2.23 7.17
N ARG A 214 -0.20 -1.67 8.18
CA ARG A 214 0.46 -0.86 9.22
C ARG A 214 1.42 -1.75 10.01
N GLY A 215 2.61 -1.25 10.31
CA GLY A 215 3.49 -1.87 11.30
C GLY A 215 3.08 -1.50 12.73
N THR A 216 3.90 -1.87 13.72
CA THR A 216 3.85 -1.23 15.04
C THR A 216 4.01 0.29 14.89
N ASP A 217 3.22 1.04 15.67
CA ASP A 217 3.26 2.51 15.73
C ASP A 217 3.79 2.99 17.08
N GLY A 218 4.37 4.19 17.08
CA GLY A 218 4.87 4.88 18.26
C GLY A 218 6.26 4.42 18.73
N ALA A 219 7.08 5.38 19.15
CA ALA A 219 8.37 5.09 19.80
C ALA A 219 8.22 4.33 21.14
N GLY A 220 7.01 4.23 21.71
CA GLY A 220 6.71 3.31 22.82
C GLY A 220 7.04 1.84 22.50
N GLY A 221 7.06 1.47 21.21
CA GLY A 221 7.54 0.16 20.74
C GLY A 221 9.03 -0.13 21.01
N TRP A 222 9.84 0.84 21.43
CA TRP A 222 11.28 0.66 21.74
C TRP A 222 11.56 -0.45 22.75
N PHE A 223 10.65 -0.65 23.69
CA PHE A 223 10.80 -1.65 24.72
C PHE A 223 10.67 -3.09 24.18
N SER A 224 10.25 -3.28 22.92
CA SER A 224 10.24 -4.57 22.20
C SER A 224 11.57 -4.94 21.52
N ASN A 225 12.69 -4.27 21.84
CA ASN A 225 14.05 -4.78 21.56
C ASN A 225 14.25 -6.23 22.03
N MET A 226 13.47 -6.64 23.04
CA MET A 226 13.33 -8.00 23.50
C MET A 226 12.58 -8.90 22.48
N ARG A 227 13.17 -9.14 21.30
CA ARG A 227 12.72 -10.20 20.38
C ARG A 227 13.69 -11.38 20.18
N GLY A 228 14.69 -11.51 21.06
CA GLY A 228 15.47 -12.73 21.30
C GLY A 228 14.66 -14.03 21.49
N LEU A 229 13.34 -14.02 21.60
CA LEU A 229 12.51 -13.87 22.82
C LEU A 229 11.03 -14.10 22.45
N PHE A 230 10.64 -13.81 21.19
CA PHE A 230 9.32 -14.11 20.64
C PHE A 230 9.35 -14.99 19.38
N ALA A 231 10.13 -16.07 19.39
CA ALA A 231 10.18 -17.04 18.28
C ALA A 231 8.97 -18.00 18.27
N ASN A 232 8.52 -18.46 19.45
CA ASN A 232 7.40 -19.41 19.62
C ASN A 232 6.08 -18.73 20.04
N THR A 233 5.95 -17.41 19.87
CA THR A 233 4.89 -16.64 20.55
C THR A 233 3.57 -16.63 19.76
N PRO A 234 2.47 -17.18 20.32
CA PRO A 234 1.19 -17.29 19.61
C PRO A 234 0.58 -15.94 19.19
N MET A 235 0.93 -14.85 19.91
CA MET A 235 0.37 -13.52 19.70
C MET A 235 0.75 -12.90 18.34
N VAL A 236 2.00 -13.08 17.88
CA VAL A 236 2.42 -12.59 16.55
C VAL A 236 1.81 -13.45 15.44
N TRP A 237 1.65 -14.75 15.68
CA TRP A 237 1.00 -15.68 14.76
C TRP A 237 -0.49 -15.36 14.55
N ASP A 238 -1.16 -14.81 15.57
CA ASP A 238 -2.55 -14.32 15.48
C ASP A 238 -2.65 -13.17 14.45
N GLN A 239 -1.76 -12.18 14.47
CA GLN A 239 -1.73 -11.11 13.44
C GLN A 239 -1.50 -11.65 12.02
N TYR A 240 -0.58 -12.60 11.84
CA TYR A 240 -0.34 -13.22 10.53
C TYR A 240 -1.55 -14.01 10.00
N ARG A 241 -2.32 -14.64 10.90
CA ARG A 241 -3.59 -15.32 10.57
C ARG A 241 -4.71 -14.34 10.26
N GLN A 242 -4.92 -13.34 11.12
CA GLN A 242 -5.89 -12.27 10.90
C GLN A 242 -5.63 -11.55 9.57
N ALA A 243 -4.37 -11.21 9.27
CA ALA A 243 -4.00 -10.60 8.00
C ALA A 243 -4.29 -11.50 6.80
N ARG A 244 -4.04 -12.82 6.90
CA ARG A 244 -4.40 -13.78 5.84
C ARG A 244 -5.89 -13.80 5.59
N ASP A 245 -6.67 -13.91 6.65
CA ASP A 245 -8.12 -14.12 6.55
C ASP A 245 -8.80 -12.83 6.04
N VAL A 246 -8.48 -11.69 6.64
CA VAL A 246 -8.95 -10.35 6.23
C VAL A 246 -8.50 -10.00 4.81
N THR A 247 -7.28 -10.37 4.40
CA THR A 247 -6.82 -10.16 3.02
C THR A 247 -7.54 -11.08 2.03
N SER A 248 -7.76 -12.35 2.37
CA SER A 248 -8.48 -13.29 1.51
C SER A 248 -9.90 -12.82 1.20
N ASP A 249 -10.61 -12.33 2.22
CA ASP A 249 -11.95 -11.73 2.07
C ASP A 249 -11.90 -10.43 1.23
N THR A 250 -10.88 -9.59 1.47
CA THR A 250 -10.68 -8.33 0.73
C THR A 250 -10.35 -8.57 -0.74
N LEU A 251 -9.55 -9.59 -1.06
CA LEU A 251 -9.28 -10.02 -2.42
C LEU A 251 -10.55 -10.60 -3.06
N LEU A 252 -11.32 -11.41 -2.33
CA LEU A 252 -12.61 -11.93 -2.82
C LEU A 252 -13.62 -10.80 -3.12
N LEU A 253 -13.57 -9.67 -2.39
CA LEU A 253 -14.34 -8.47 -2.72
C LEU A 253 -13.87 -7.80 -4.01
N ILE A 254 -12.56 -7.68 -4.21
CA ILE A 254 -11.96 -7.08 -5.40
C ILE A 254 -12.30 -7.94 -6.64
N ASP A 255 -12.12 -9.26 -6.53
CA ASP A 255 -12.47 -10.24 -7.56
C ASP A 255 -13.96 -10.12 -7.94
N LYS A 256 -14.87 -10.08 -6.95
CA LYS A 256 -16.33 -9.91 -7.17
C LYS A 256 -16.69 -8.55 -7.76
N LEU A 257 -16.07 -7.46 -7.31
CA LEU A 257 -16.35 -6.10 -7.80
C LEU A 257 -16.00 -5.98 -9.29
N HIS A 258 -14.87 -6.52 -9.72
CA HIS A 258 -14.47 -6.48 -11.13
C HIS A 258 -15.25 -7.47 -11.99
N ALA A 259 -15.50 -8.70 -11.52
CA ALA A 259 -16.38 -9.63 -12.23
C ALA A 259 -17.79 -9.06 -12.45
N LEU A 260 -18.32 -8.30 -11.48
CA LEU A 260 -19.59 -7.58 -11.62
C LEU A 260 -19.49 -6.41 -12.60
N THR A 261 -18.42 -5.61 -12.52
CA THR A 261 -18.17 -4.45 -13.38
C THR A 261 -17.98 -4.86 -14.85
N ASP A 262 -17.21 -5.92 -15.10
CA ASP A 262 -16.96 -6.46 -16.43
C ASP A 262 -18.21 -7.14 -17.03
N ASN A 263 -19.08 -7.74 -16.20
CA ASN A 263 -20.40 -8.21 -16.63
C ASN A 263 -21.31 -7.03 -17.01
N ILE A 264 -21.39 -6.00 -16.16
CA ILE A 264 -22.16 -4.77 -16.43
C ILE A 264 -21.71 -4.10 -17.74
N PHE A 265 -20.41 -4.16 -18.09
CA PHE A 265 -19.86 -3.60 -19.33
C PHE A 265 -19.57 -4.62 -20.45
N GLY A 266 -20.10 -5.85 -20.37
CA GLY A 266 -19.96 -6.89 -21.41
C GLY A 266 -18.58 -7.55 -21.57
N ARG A 267 -17.53 -7.03 -20.91
CA ARG A 267 -16.11 -7.45 -21.05
C ARG A 267 -15.83 -8.91 -20.64
N THR A 268 -16.77 -9.56 -19.97
CA THR A 268 -16.68 -11.00 -19.66
C THR A 268 -16.93 -11.86 -20.91
N ALA A 269 -17.69 -11.37 -21.89
CA ALA A 269 -18.09 -12.13 -23.07
C ALA A 269 -17.12 -12.03 -24.25
N ASP A 270 -16.37 -10.91 -24.36
CA ASP A 270 -15.36 -10.68 -25.40
C ASP A 270 -13.93 -11.04 -24.98
N GLY A 271 -13.73 -11.44 -23.71
CA GLY A 271 -12.43 -11.76 -23.14
C GLY A 271 -11.59 -10.56 -22.70
N THR A 272 -12.11 -9.33 -22.81
CA THR A 272 -11.39 -8.09 -22.45
C THR A 272 -11.40 -7.77 -20.95
N GLY A 273 -12.08 -8.59 -20.14
CA GLY A 273 -12.26 -8.43 -18.69
C GLY A 273 -10.99 -8.05 -17.93
N THR A 274 -11.17 -7.26 -16.88
CA THR A 274 -10.12 -6.50 -16.20
C THR A 274 -8.99 -7.40 -15.68
N LYS A 275 -7.74 -7.09 -16.05
CA LYS A 275 -6.54 -7.71 -15.46
C LYS A 275 -6.28 -7.06 -14.11
N LEU A 276 -6.35 -7.85 -13.04
CA LEU A 276 -6.05 -7.41 -11.69
C LEU A 276 -4.58 -7.66 -11.36
N LEU A 277 -3.92 -6.62 -10.88
CA LEU A 277 -2.59 -6.68 -10.29
C LEU A 277 -2.74 -6.31 -8.81
N ILE A 278 -2.11 -7.07 -7.93
CA ILE A 278 -2.20 -6.91 -6.48
C ILE A 278 -0.79 -6.74 -5.93
N THR A 279 -0.50 -5.62 -5.29
CA THR A 279 0.76 -5.34 -4.62
C THR A 279 0.51 -5.30 -3.10
N THR A 280 1.13 -6.18 -2.32
CA THR A 280 1.15 -6.02 -0.86
C THR A 280 2.25 -5.05 -0.46
N VAL A 281 1.94 -4.13 0.44
CA VAL A 281 2.83 -3.04 0.88
C VAL A 281 2.90 -3.02 2.39
N GLY A 282 4.05 -2.68 2.97
CA GLY A 282 4.11 -2.45 4.41
C GLY A 282 5.46 -1.94 4.90
N HIS A 283 5.49 -1.60 6.19
CA HIS A 283 6.67 -1.12 6.91
C HIS A 283 6.95 -1.98 8.13
N SER A 284 8.21 -2.20 8.51
CA SER A 284 8.57 -2.92 9.74
C SER A 284 7.91 -4.32 9.76
N LEU A 285 7.13 -4.64 10.80
CA LEU A 285 6.31 -5.85 10.87
C LEU A 285 5.27 -5.96 9.73
N GLY A 286 4.69 -4.84 9.29
CA GLY A 286 3.73 -4.81 8.18
C GLY A 286 4.34 -5.23 6.85
N ALA A 287 5.65 -5.00 6.64
CA ALA A 287 6.37 -5.52 5.48
C ALA A 287 6.57 -7.04 5.54
N GLY A 288 6.79 -7.58 6.75
CA GLY A 288 6.79 -9.02 7.00
C GLY A 288 5.43 -9.66 6.70
N ILE A 289 4.34 -9.02 7.14
CA ILE A 289 2.97 -9.41 6.79
C ILE A 289 2.77 -9.36 5.26
N ALA A 290 3.15 -8.27 4.60
CA ALA A 290 3.05 -8.14 3.14
C ALA A 290 3.73 -9.30 2.38
N ARG A 291 4.90 -9.75 2.85
CA ARG A 291 5.64 -10.90 2.29
C ARG A 291 4.98 -12.24 2.61
N TYR A 292 4.54 -12.48 3.84
CA TYR A 292 3.81 -13.71 4.18
C TYR A 292 2.55 -13.89 3.34
N ILE A 293 1.80 -12.81 3.13
CA ILE A 293 0.56 -12.82 2.36
C ILE A 293 0.83 -13.18 0.89
N TYR A 294 1.89 -12.64 0.27
CA TYR A 294 2.34 -13.08 -1.04
C TYR A 294 2.62 -14.59 -1.06
N LEU A 295 3.39 -15.09 -0.09
CA LEU A 295 3.76 -16.50 0.02
C LEU A 295 2.57 -17.44 0.31
N ARG A 296 1.37 -16.91 0.59
CA ARG A 296 0.15 -17.68 0.89
C ARG A 296 -0.98 -17.51 -0.13
N ASP A 297 -1.07 -16.39 -0.83
CA ASP A 297 -2.14 -16.13 -1.80
C ASP A 297 -1.57 -15.80 -3.20
N LYS A 298 -1.87 -16.66 -4.17
CA LYS A 298 -1.42 -16.53 -5.56
C LYS A 298 -2.03 -15.37 -6.35
N ARG A 299 -3.02 -14.66 -5.80
CA ARG A 299 -3.55 -13.41 -6.37
C ARG A 299 -2.57 -12.24 -6.19
N VAL A 300 -1.65 -12.32 -5.22
CA VAL A 300 -0.71 -11.23 -4.90
C VAL A 300 0.44 -11.17 -5.89
N THR A 301 0.39 -10.26 -6.85
CA THR A 301 1.38 -10.15 -7.93
C THR A 301 2.76 -9.60 -7.49
N ARG A 302 2.84 -8.83 -6.39
CA ARG A 302 4.08 -8.18 -5.92
C ARG A 302 4.09 -7.89 -4.41
N VAL A 303 5.28 -7.79 -3.81
CA VAL A 303 5.51 -7.21 -2.47
C VAL A 303 6.37 -5.94 -2.60
N VAL A 304 6.06 -4.88 -1.84
CA VAL A 304 6.95 -3.72 -1.62
C VAL A 304 7.08 -3.44 -0.12
N GLY A 305 8.25 -3.70 0.46
CA GLY A 305 8.51 -3.57 1.89
C GLY A 305 9.52 -2.48 2.24
N PHE A 306 9.31 -1.82 3.37
CA PHE A 306 10.17 -0.76 3.91
C PHE A 306 10.69 -1.11 5.30
N ASN A 307 12.00 -1.02 5.51
CA ASN A 307 12.70 -1.43 6.73
C ASN A 307 12.11 -2.72 7.35
N PRO A 308 11.96 -3.81 6.58
CA PRO A 308 11.17 -4.97 7.00
C PRO A 308 11.76 -5.66 8.22
N SER A 309 10.89 -6.16 9.08
CA SER A 309 11.29 -7.01 10.20
C SER A 309 11.87 -8.35 9.70
N PRO A 310 12.91 -8.92 10.34
CA PRO A 310 13.39 -10.28 10.06
C PRO A 310 12.38 -11.40 10.38
N ILE A 311 11.15 -11.05 10.78
CA ILE A 311 10.04 -11.95 10.97
C ILE A 311 9.03 -11.63 9.87
N ASP A 312 9.05 -12.48 8.84
CA ASP A 312 8.38 -12.32 7.54
C ASP A 312 7.37 -13.45 7.22
N GLY A 313 7.18 -14.36 8.17
CA GLY A 313 6.34 -15.56 8.04
C GLY A 313 6.81 -16.60 7.02
N SER A 314 7.94 -16.39 6.30
CA SER A 314 8.41 -17.27 5.22
C SER A 314 8.85 -18.66 5.70
N SER A 315 9.27 -18.77 6.96
CA SER A 315 9.56 -20.04 7.63
C SER A 315 8.31 -20.88 7.93
N GLN A 316 7.10 -20.33 7.77
CA GLN A 316 5.84 -21.08 7.92
C GLN A 316 5.39 -21.77 6.62
N ILE A 317 6.05 -21.50 5.49
CA ILE A 317 5.79 -22.21 4.22
C ILE A 317 6.47 -23.58 4.31
N LEU A 318 5.67 -24.65 4.29
CA LEU A 318 6.16 -26.02 4.33
C LEU A 318 7.06 -26.25 3.11
N VAL A 319 8.07 -27.11 3.22
CA VAL A 319 9.00 -27.36 2.10
C VAL A 319 8.24 -27.83 0.86
N ASP A 320 7.23 -28.67 1.05
CA ASP A 320 6.37 -29.24 0.02
C ASP A 320 5.33 -28.24 -0.55
N ASP A 321 5.17 -27.05 0.04
CA ASP A 321 4.33 -25.96 -0.49
C ASP A 321 5.11 -25.00 -1.43
N ARG A 322 6.45 -25.08 -1.46
CA ARG A 322 7.32 -23.98 -1.95
C ARG A 322 7.29 -23.80 -3.47
N ASP A 323 7.28 -24.89 -4.21
CA ASP A 323 7.20 -24.90 -5.67
C ASP A 323 5.88 -24.29 -6.17
N GLN A 324 4.78 -24.50 -5.43
CA GLN A 324 3.45 -24.00 -5.76
C GLN A 324 3.30 -22.48 -5.61
N VAL A 325 4.22 -21.79 -4.93
CA VAL A 325 4.04 -20.37 -4.58
C VAL A 325 3.93 -19.47 -5.81
N ASP A 326 4.65 -19.73 -6.91
CA ASP A 326 4.58 -18.89 -8.12
C ASP A 326 3.73 -19.48 -9.25
N VAL A 327 3.16 -20.68 -9.05
CA VAL A 327 2.40 -21.40 -10.09
C VAL A 327 1.09 -20.67 -10.41
N GLY A 328 1.02 -20.14 -11.63
CA GLY A 328 -0.16 -19.42 -12.13
C GLY A 328 -0.37 -18.04 -11.49
N ARG A 329 0.64 -17.49 -10.79
CA ARG A 329 0.62 -16.13 -10.26
C ARG A 329 0.71 -15.13 -11.41
N ALA A 330 -0.15 -14.10 -11.41
CA ALA A 330 -0.08 -13.06 -12.44
C ALA A 330 1.16 -12.17 -12.24
N THR A 331 1.88 -11.88 -13.31
CA THR A 331 3.01 -10.96 -13.29
C THR A 331 2.57 -9.53 -13.55
N ILE A 332 3.07 -8.61 -12.72
CA ILE A 332 3.15 -7.17 -12.99
C ILE A 332 4.54 -6.89 -13.58
N ASP A 333 4.62 -6.05 -14.62
CA ASP A 333 5.87 -5.71 -15.32
C ASP A 333 7.01 -5.46 -14.33
N GLY A 334 8.10 -6.23 -14.47
CA GLY A 334 9.28 -6.09 -13.63
C GLY A 334 9.81 -4.66 -13.68
N ASP A 335 10.34 -4.17 -12.56
CA ASP A 335 11.17 -2.98 -12.62
C ASP A 335 12.37 -3.30 -13.52
N ALA A 336 12.71 -2.41 -14.47
CA ALA A 336 13.85 -2.60 -15.35
C ALA A 336 15.18 -2.74 -14.58
N ARG A 337 15.22 -2.26 -13.34
CA ARG A 337 16.35 -2.37 -12.40
C ARG A 337 16.46 -3.76 -11.75
N ALA A 338 15.37 -4.54 -11.74
CA ALA A 338 15.34 -5.92 -11.26
C ALA A 338 14.30 -6.78 -12.02
N PRO A 339 14.58 -7.17 -13.28
CA PRO A 339 13.69 -8.02 -14.07
C PRO A 339 13.39 -9.34 -13.37
N GLY A 340 12.12 -9.76 -13.36
CA GLY A 340 11.67 -10.99 -12.69
C GLY A 340 11.56 -10.92 -11.16
N ALA A 341 11.99 -9.83 -10.51
CA ALA A 341 11.78 -9.66 -9.07
C ALA A 341 10.29 -9.46 -8.75
N ALA A 342 9.79 -10.23 -7.78
CA ALA A 342 8.42 -10.14 -7.29
C ALA A 342 8.33 -9.44 -5.92
N MET A 343 9.43 -9.42 -5.16
CA MET A 343 9.51 -8.75 -3.86
C MET A 343 10.56 -7.65 -3.89
N PHE A 344 10.19 -6.43 -3.52
CA PHE A 344 11.06 -5.26 -3.52
C PHE A 344 11.21 -4.73 -2.09
N MET A 345 12.39 -4.85 -1.50
CA MET A 345 12.66 -4.47 -0.11
C MET A 345 13.63 -3.29 -0.06
N LEU A 346 13.22 -2.19 0.58
CA LEU A 346 14.04 -1.01 0.78
C LEU A 346 14.43 -0.82 2.25
N TYR A 347 15.72 -0.53 2.49
CA TYR A 347 16.29 -0.30 3.81
C TYR A 347 16.97 1.07 3.93
N GLU A 348 16.94 1.64 5.13
CA GLU A 348 17.63 2.88 5.48
C GLU A 348 18.96 2.57 6.18
N HIS A 349 20.10 2.79 5.51
CA HIS A 349 21.43 2.37 5.97
C HIS A 349 21.78 2.88 7.37
N GLY A 350 21.77 1.98 8.36
CA GLY A 350 21.99 2.28 9.79
C GLY A 350 20.77 1.99 10.68
N GLU A 351 19.61 1.66 10.09
CA GLU A 351 18.47 1.13 10.85
C GLU A 351 18.77 -0.28 11.39
N VAL A 352 18.27 -0.58 12.59
CA VAL A 352 18.75 -1.76 13.35
C VAL A 352 18.26 -3.10 12.79
N LEU A 353 17.15 -3.13 12.06
CA LEU A 353 16.54 -4.39 11.64
C LEU A 353 17.40 -5.09 10.58
N ASN A 354 17.97 -4.34 9.65
CA ASN A 354 19.03 -4.70 8.70
C ASN A 354 20.29 -5.24 9.39
N VAL A 355 20.73 -4.60 10.49
CA VAL A 355 21.88 -5.06 11.29
C VAL A 355 21.55 -6.40 11.99
N VAL A 356 20.33 -6.55 12.49
CA VAL A 356 19.86 -7.77 13.18
C VAL A 356 19.49 -8.91 12.21
N SER A 357 19.07 -8.59 10.98
CA SER A 357 18.77 -9.58 9.93
C SER A 357 20.01 -10.08 9.20
N GLY A 358 21.18 -9.46 9.42
CA GLY A 358 22.39 -9.76 8.66
C GLY A 358 22.36 -9.23 7.23
N GLY A 359 21.60 -8.17 6.97
CA GLY A 359 21.34 -7.63 5.63
C GLY A 359 20.05 -8.13 5.01
N CYS A 360 19.93 -7.94 3.70
CA CYS A 360 18.87 -8.49 2.84
C CYS A 360 19.51 -9.03 1.56
N PRO A 361 19.44 -10.35 1.31
CA PRO A 361 19.99 -10.94 0.10
C PRO A 361 19.04 -10.75 -1.09
N THR A 362 19.51 -10.06 -2.13
CA THR A 362 18.87 -10.13 -3.46
C THR A 362 19.08 -11.54 -4.02
N GLY A 363 18.00 -12.20 -4.45
CA GLY A 363 18.02 -13.59 -4.91
C GLY A 363 16.69 -14.32 -4.64
N PRO A 364 16.62 -15.64 -4.86
CA PRO A 364 15.45 -16.45 -4.51
C PRO A 364 15.22 -16.50 -3.00
N VAL A 365 13.96 -16.41 -2.57
CA VAL A 365 13.55 -16.35 -1.15
C VAL A 365 14.04 -17.54 -0.30
N TRP A 366 14.31 -18.71 -0.89
CA TRP A 366 14.85 -19.89 -0.20
C TRP A 366 16.26 -20.30 -0.67
N GLY A 367 17.02 -19.38 -1.29
CA GLY A 367 18.38 -19.63 -1.79
C GLY A 367 18.39 -20.70 -2.88
N ASP A 368 19.21 -21.74 -2.71
CA ASP A 368 19.27 -22.89 -3.63
C ASP A 368 17.93 -23.67 -3.71
N GLY A 369 17.06 -23.52 -2.69
CA GLY A 369 15.68 -24.00 -2.72
C GLY A 369 14.73 -23.17 -3.61
N GLY A 370 15.24 -22.15 -4.30
CA GLY A 370 14.50 -21.34 -5.27
C GLY A 370 13.41 -20.47 -4.66
N GLY A 371 12.26 -20.44 -5.34
CA GLY A 371 11.11 -19.61 -4.99
C GLY A 371 11.17 -18.18 -5.54
N PRO A 372 10.28 -17.30 -5.04
CA PRO A 372 10.13 -15.94 -5.57
C PRO A 372 11.43 -15.15 -5.49
N HIS A 373 11.75 -14.40 -6.55
CA HIS A 373 12.94 -13.56 -6.57
C HIS A 373 12.72 -12.25 -5.80
N MET A 374 13.55 -12.00 -4.80
CA MET A 374 13.60 -10.77 -4.03
C MET A 374 14.71 -9.84 -4.55
N HIS A 375 14.40 -8.55 -4.62
CA HIS A 375 15.36 -7.48 -4.85
C HIS A 375 15.43 -6.60 -3.60
N CYS A 376 16.62 -6.51 -3.02
CA CYS A 376 16.92 -5.70 -1.85
C CYS A 376 17.73 -4.48 -2.26
N GLU A 377 17.31 -3.29 -1.83
CA GLU A 377 18.02 -2.03 -2.07
C GLU A 377 18.19 -1.24 -0.77
N SER A 378 19.19 -0.36 -0.72
CA SER A 378 19.38 0.54 0.42
C SER A 378 19.50 2.01 -0.01
N VAL A 379 19.10 2.90 0.89
CA VAL A 379 19.26 4.35 0.81
C VAL A 379 19.82 4.88 2.12
N ASN A 380 20.35 6.10 2.12
CA ASN A 380 20.81 6.79 3.33
C ASN A 380 20.36 8.25 3.26
N LEU A 381 19.11 8.49 3.64
CA LEU A 381 18.38 9.74 3.51
C LEU A 381 18.06 10.36 4.88
N SER A 382 17.58 9.56 5.84
CA SER A 382 17.15 10.08 7.14
C SER A 382 18.32 10.57 7.99
N HIS A 383 19.42 9.81 7.99
CA HIS A 383 20.60 9.98 8.84
C HIS A 383 20.30 10.05 10.36
N GLY A 384 21.34 10.18 11.18
CA GLY A 384 21.22 10.39 12.62
C GLY A 384 21.18 9.08 13.39
N ASN A 385 20.07 8.83 14.09
CA ASN A 385 19.91 7.63 14.91
C ASN A 385 19.00 6.59 14.26
N TRP A 386 19.23 5.33 14.64
CA TRP A 386 18.45 4.16 14.30
C TRP A 386 16.92 4.34 14.45
N VAL A 387 16.42 5.10 15.44
CA VAL A 387 14.97 5.42 15.61
C VAL A 387 14.43 6.15 14.38
N ARG A 388 15.12 7.22 14.01
CA ARG A 388 14.75 8.14 12.93
C ARG A 388 14.92 7.49 11.56
N GLN A 389 15.93 6.62 11.44
CA GLN A 389 16.16 5.80 10.26
C GLN A 389 15.10 4.71 10.08
N HIS A 390 14.51 4.21 11.17
CA HIS A 390 13.33 3.35 11.14
C HIS A 390 11.99 4.11 10.95
N GLY A 391 12.04 5.42 10.67
CA GLY A 391 10.86 6.27 10.53
C GLY A 391 10.27 6.24 9.13
N MET A 392 9.24 5.42 8.89
CA MET A 392 8.53 5.34 7.59
C MET A 392 8.13 6.71 7.03
N ARG A 393 7.72 7.64 7.89
CA ARG A 393 7.33 9.00 7.52
C ARG A 393 8.51 9.81 6.96
N GLN A 394 9.64 9.81 7.67
CA GLN A 394 10.87 10.47 7.27
C GLN A 394 11.39 9.88 5.95
N LEU A 395 11.41 8.55 5.86
CA LEU A 395 11.80 7.80 4.67
C LEU A 395 10.91 8.13 3.46
N ALA A 396 9.58 8.07 3.60
CA ALA A 396 8.63 8.38 2.52
C ALA A 396 8.78 9.81 2.00
N CYS A 397 8.91 10.79 2.91
CA CYS A 397 9.10 12.19 2.56
C CYS A 397 10.42 12.42 1.80
N LYS A 398 11.54 11.88 2.32
CA LYS A 398 12.86 12.07 1.69
C LYS A 398 13.01 11.29 0.40
N LEU A 399 12.40 10.11 0.26
CA LEU A 399 12.25 9.43 -1.01
C LEU A 399 11.49 10.30 -2.01
N GLN A 400 10.44 11.01 -1.57
CA GLN A 400 9.68 11.83 -2.51
C GLN A 400 10.47 13.04 -3.03
N ILE A 401 11.30 13.66 -2.20
CA ILE A 401 12.27 14.71 -2.57
C ILE A 401 13.31 14.17 -3.56
N ALA A 402 13.93 13.02 -3.24
CA ALA A 402 14.94 12.38 -4.08
C ALA A 402 14.37 11.99 -5.46
N ALA A 403 13.15 11.46 -5.51
CA ALA A 403 12.45 11.15 -6.77
C ALA A 403 12.24 12.38 -7.66
N TRP A 404 12.04 13.57 -7.06
CA TRP A 404 11.91 14.84 -7.78
C TRP A 404 13.24 15.44 -8.24
N GLY A 405 14.38 14.81 -7.93
CA GLY A 405 15.71 15.34 -8.26
C GLY A 405 16.05 16.64 -7.52
N ILE A 406 15.33 16.94 -6.43
CA ILE A 406 15.67 18.03 -5.54
C ILE A 406 16.91 17.58 -4.74
N ALA A 407 18.08 18.04 -5.19
CA ALA A 407 19.32 17.79 -4.48
C ALA A 407 19.20 18.29 -3.03
N PRO A 408 19.69 17.53 -2.02
CA PRO A 408 19.79 18.05 -0.67
C PRO A 408 20.63 19.33 -0.70
N ALA A 409 20.27 20.31 0.12
CA ALA A 409 21.11 21.49 0.31
C ALA A 409 22.53 21.01 0.68
N PRO A 410 23.59 21.53 0.05
CA PRO A 410 24.95 21.05 0.31
C PRO A 410 25.21 21.21 1.81
N ALA A 411 25.41 20.08 2.49
CA ALA A 411 25.46 20.04 3.94
C ALA A 411 26.43 21.09 4.44
N THR A 412 25.90 22.15 5.05
CA THR A 412 26.73 23.24 5.55
C THR A 412 27.61 22.62 6.61
N THR A 413 28.90 22.51 6.30
CA THR A 413 29.93 22.16 7.28
C THR A 413 30.04 23.35 8.22
N ALA A 414 29.06 23.44 9.13
CA ALA A 414 29.14 24.24 10.33
C ALA A 414 30.40 23.76 11.03
N ALA A 415 31.47 24.53 10.88
CA ALA A 415 32.72 24.26 11.53
C ALA A 415 32.39 24.17 13.02
N ARG A 416 32.60 22.97 13.61
CA ARG A 416 32.57 22.84 15.06
C ARG A 416 33.65 23.79 15.57
N ALA A 417 33.22 24.91 16.15
CA ALA A 417 34.09 25.72 16.98
C ALA A 417 34.68 24.78 18.04
N PRO A 418 36.00 24.82 18.28
CA PRO A 418 36.70 23.89 19.15
C PRO A 418 36.26 24.04 20.62
#